data_AF-A0AAW2Z0R1-F1
#
_entry.id   AF-A0AAW2Z0R1-F1
#
_cell.length_a   1.000
_cell.length_b   1.000
_cell.length_c   1.000
_cell.angle_alpha   90.00
_cell.angle_beta   90.00
_cell.angle_gamma   90.00
#
_symmetry.space_group_name_H-M   'P 1'
#
loop_
_entity.id
_entity.type
_entity.pdbx_description
1 polymer ?
#
loop_
_entity_poly.entity_id
_entity_poly.type
_entity_poly.pdbx_seq_one_letter_code
_entity_poly.pdbx_strand_id
1 'polypeptide(L)'
;AAMRAGFGGGMVVDFPHSTRAKKYFLCLFAGEPNYKVPKAKEEGEEEEERTTVRNISEVRERRRKLGKRAPINSKEWILGKKERQRKQGKEVARDSKYSGRKRRIKFA
;
A
#
# COMPACT_ATOMS: atom_id res chain seq x y z
N ALA A 1 3.49 17.80 12.32
CA ALA A 1 2.16 17.74 11.65
C ALA A 1 1.12 17.09 12.55
N ALA A 2 1.32 15.86 13.02
CA ALA A 2 0.35 15.12 13.84
C ALA A 2 -0.09 15.86 15.13
N MET A 3 0.84 16.38 15.94
CA MET A 3 0.51 17.13 17.16
C MET A 3 -0.34 18.38 16.89
N ARG A 4 -0.03 19.11 15.80
CA ARG A 4 -0.80 20.30 15.38
C ARG A 4 -2.22 19.94 14.92
N ALA A 5 -2.41 18.72 14.41
CA ALA A 5 -3.71 18.19 14.01
C ALA A 5 -4.51 17.59 15.19
N GLY A 6 -4.04 17.77 16.43
CA GLY A 6 -4.73 17.29 17.64
C GLY A 6 -4.48 15.81 17.97
N PHE A 7 -3.52 15.16 17.30
CA PHE A 7 -3.12 13.80 17.68
C PHE A 7 -2.14 13.84 18.86
N GLY A 8 -2.43 13.04 19.88
CA GLY A 8 -1.49 12.67 20.94
C GLY A 8 -0.66 11.43 20.56
N GLY A 9 0.26 11.02 21.44
CA GLY A 9 1.06 9.79 21.29
C GLY A 9 2.56 10.04 21.15
N GLY A 10 3.25 9.15 20.44
CA GLY A 10 4.71 9.14 20.39
C GLY A 10 5.30 8.18 19.36
N MET A 11 6.63 8.10 19.32
CA MET A 11 7.36 7.20 18.45
C MET A 11 7.88 6.00 19.25
N VAL A 12 7.68 4.79 18.73
CA VAL A 12 8.19 3.53 19.30
C VAL A 12 9.28 3.00 18.38
N VAL A 13 10.44 2.65 18.94
CA VAL A 13 11.59 2.16 18.18
C VAL A 13 11.94 0.76 18.65
N ASP A 14 11.61 -0.24 17.83
CA ASP A 14 12.02 -1.63 18.11
C ASP A 14 13.48 -1.83 17.74
N PHE A 15 14.20 -2.61 18.54
CA PHE A 15 15.62 -2.97 18.36
C PHE A 15 16.52 -1.74 18.13
N PRO A 16 16.61 -0.80 19.10
CA PRO A 16 17.33 0.46 18.94
C PRO A 16 18.84 0.30 18.68
N HIS A 17 19.44 -0.82 19.07
CA HIS A 17 20.86 -1.12 18.86
C HIS A 17 21.16 -1.92 17.57
N SER A 18 20.14 -2.52 16.94
CA SER A 18 20.32 -3.26 15.70
C SER A 18 20.33 -2.34 14.48
N THR A 19 21.25 -2.51 13.54
CA THR A 19 21.22 -1.77 12.27
C THR A 19 20.24 -2.39 11.26
N ARG A 20 19.97 -3.69 11.40
CA ARG A 20 19.14 -4.48 10.47
C ARG A 20 17.70 -4.63 10.94
N ALA A 21 17.47 -4.85 12.22
CA ALA A 21 16.16 -5.13 12.78
C ALA A 21 15.42 -3.87 13.27
N LYS A 22 16.09 -2.71 13.30
CA LYS A 22 15.52 -1.46 13.78
C LYS A 22 14.31 -1.02 12.97
N LYS A 23 13.18 -0.82 13.66
CA LYS A 23 11.92 -0.39 13.07
C LYS A 23 11.36 0.79 13.85
N TYR A 24 10.87 1.80 13.12
CA TYR A 24 10.26 2.99 13.70
C TYR A 24 8.75 2.94 13.49
N PHE A 25 7.99 3.10 14.56
CA PHE A 25 6.54 3.15 14.56
C PHE A 25 6.06 4.49 15.09
N LEU A 26 5.20 5.17 14.33
CA LEU A 26 4.51 6.38 14.78
C LEU A 26 3.15 5.96 15.36
N CYS A 27 2.98 6.08 16.67
CA CYS A 27 1.74 5.74 17.38
C CYS A 27 0.96 7.01 17.68
N LEU A 28 -0.22 7.17 17.07
CA LEU A 28 -1.08 8.34 17.21
C LEU A 28 -2.39 7.97 17.90
N PHE A 29 -2.83 8.83 18.81
CA PHE A 29 -4.12 8.74 19.49
C PHE A 29 -4.94 9.99 19.22
N ALA A 30 -6.25 9.85 19.10
CA ALA A 30 -7.17 10.97 18.92
C ALA A 30 -8.21 10.97 20.05
N GLY A 31 -8.46 12.14 20.64
CA GLY A 31 -9.66 12.37 21.47
C GLY A 31 -9.56 12.12 22.97
N GLU A 32 -8.52 11.48 23.51
CA GLU A 32 -8.42 11.20 24.96
C GLU A 32 -6.99 11.47 25.48
N PRO A 33 -6.76 12.08 26.65
CA PRO A 33 -5.42 12.48 27.10
C PRO A 33 -4.59 11.38 27.77
N ASN A 34 -5.20 10.26 28.19
CA ASN A 34 -4.54 9.19 28.96
C ASN A 34 -4.12 7.99 28.11
N TYR A 35 -3.36 8.24 27.03
CA TYR A 35 -2.83 7.16 26.19
C TYR A 35 -1.51 6.59 26.72
N LYS A 36 -1.48 5.26 26.87
CA LYS A 36 -0.23 4.52 27.08
C LYS A 36 0.34 4.11 25.71
N VAL A 37 1.52 4.64 25.38
CA VAL A 37 2.25 4.23 24.19
C VAL A 37 2.72 2.77 24.38
N PRO A 38 2.62 1.90 23.36
CA PRO A 38 3.14 0.53 23.44
C PRO A 38 4.63 0.50 23.79
N LYS A 39 5.05 -0.49 24.59
CA LYS A 39 6.48 -0.73 24.88
C LYS A 39 7.18 -1.19 23.60
N ALA A 40 8.37 -0.65 23.36
CA ALA A 40 9.25 -1.09 22.27
C ALA A 40 9.83 -2.48 22.55
N LYS A 41 10.10 -3.24 21.49
CA LYS A 41 10.81 -4.52 21.58
C LYS A 41 12.31 -4.33 21.73
N GLU A 42 12.90 -5.11 22.63
CA GLU A 42 14.34 -5.20 22.84
C GLU A 42 14.90 -6.56 22.42
N GLU A 43 16.23 -6.65 22.29
CA GLU A 43 16.90 -7.89 21.89
C GLU A 43 16.63 -9.01 22.92
N GLY A 44 15.97 -10.09 22.49
CA GLY A 44 15.61 -11.23 23.35
C GLY A 44 14.12 -11.40 23.66
N GLU A 45 13.26 -10.44 23.27
CA GLU A 45 11.80 -10.61 23.35
C GLU A 45 11.29 -11.34 22.08
N GLU A 46 10.80 -12.58 22.23
CA GLU A 46 10.23 -13.36 21.12
C GLU A 46 8.99 -12.69 20.51
N GLU A 47 8.73 -12.96 19.23
CA GLU A 47 7.56 -12.44 18.51
C GLU A 47 6.26 -13.08 19.03
N GLU A 48 5.74 -12.58 20.15
CA GLU A 48 4.30 -12.76 20.42
C GLU A 48 3.53 -12.09 19.28
N GLU A 49 2.68 -12.86 18.59
CA GLU A 49 1.74 -12.45 17.55
C GLU A 49 0.70 -11.46 18.10
N ARG A 50 1.13 -10.23 18.41
CA ARG A 50 0.20 -9.11 18.54
C ARG A 50 -0.20 -8.68 17.14
N THR A 51 -1.44 -8.25 16.99
CA THR A 51 -2.07 -7.81 15.73
C THR A 51 -1.15 -6.83 15.01
N THR A 52 -0.29 -7.35 14.14
CA THR A 52 0.83 -6.61 13.60
C THR A 52 0.27 -5.63 12.58
N VAL A 53 0.45 -4.35 12.85
CA VAL A 53 0.22 -3.29 11.86
C VAL A 53 1.09 -3.64 10.66
N ARG A 54 0.47 -3.96 9.52
CA ARG A 54 1.19 -4.37 8.30
C ARG A 54 2.26 -3.35 7.98
N ASN A 55 3.52 -3.80 8.01
CA ASN A 55 4.67 -2.93 7.77
C ASN A 55 4.60 -2.35 6.35
N ILE A 56 4.86 -1.05 6.21
CA ILE A 56 4.87 -0.38 4.89
C ILE A 56 5.90 -1.04 3.94
N SER A 57 7.03 -1.51 4.48
CA SER A 57 8.04 -2.27 3.75
C SER A 57 7.48 -3.57 3.19
N GLU A 58 6.77 -4.35 4.01
CA GLU A 58 6.15 -5.61 3.62
C GLU A 58 5.06 -5.41 2.56
N VAL A 59 4.25 -4.35 2.69
CA VAL A 59 3.26 -3.96 1.67
C VAL A 59 3.96 -3.58 0.35
N ARG A 60 5.09 -2.86 0.41
CA ARG A 60 5.89 -2.52 -0.77
C ARG A 60 6.52 -3.74 -1.42
N GLU A 61 7.08 -4.65 -0.63
CA GLU A 61 7.65 -5.90 -1.13
C GLU A 61 6.58 -6.78 -1.78
N ARG A 62 5.41 -6.91 -1.16
CA ARG A 62 4.29 -7.64 -1.75
C ARG A 62 3.84 -7.01 -3.07
N ARG A 63 3.79 -5.67 -3.16
CA ARG A 63 3.53 -4.96 -4.42
C ARG A 63 4.61 -5.18 -5.47
N ARG A 64 5.88 -5.32 -5.07
CA ARG A 64 6.98 -5.70 -5.98
C ARG A 64 6.84 -7.15 -6.46
N LYS A 65 6.50 -8.07 -5.56
CA LYS A 65 6.29 -9.50 -5.86
C LYS A 65 5.06 -9.75 -6.74
N LEU A 66 4.03 -8.91 -6.65
CA LEU A 66 2.83 -8.94 -7.51
C LEU A 66 3.10 -8.51 -8.96
N GLY A 67 4.36 -8.19 -9.31
CA GLY A 67 4.75 -7.78 -10.65
C GLY A 67 4.35 -6.35 -11.00
N LYS A 68 5.02 -5.78 -12.01
CA LYS A 68 4.64 -4.47 -12.56
C LYS A 68 3.29 -4.64 -13.26
N ARG A 69 2.30 -3.84 -12.86
CA ARG A 69 1.03 -3.75 -13.61
C ARG A 69 1.34 -3.43 -15.08
N ALA A 70 0.59 -4.02 -16.00
CA ALA A 70 0.70 -3.70 -17.41
C ALA A 70 0.64 -2.17 -17.62
N PRO A 71 1.48 -1.60 -18.50
CA PRO A 71 1.51 -0.16 -18.73
C PRO A 71 0.12 0.41 -19.00
N ILE A 72 -0.15 1.60 -18.47
CA ILE A 72 -1.40 2.30 -18.77
C ILE A 72 -1.48 2.47 -20.29
N ASN A 73 -2.62 2.07 -20.87
CA ASN A 73 -2.89 1.99 -22.31
C ASN A 73 -2.32 0.79 -23.08
N SER A 74 -1.67 -0.18 -22.42
CA SER A 74 -1.36 -1.46 -23.08
C SER A 74 -2.65 -2.21 -23.43
N LYS A 75 -2.59 -3.11 -24.40
CA LYS A 75 -3.73 -3.94 -24.80
C LYS A 75 -4.23 -4.77 -23.62
N GLU A 76 -3.33 -5.35 -22.84
CA GLU A 76 -3.63 -6.16 -21.66
C GLU A 76 -4.33 -5.31 -20.59
N TRP A 77 -3.85 -4.07 -20.36
CA TRP A 77 -4.50 -3.15 -19.41
C TRP A 77 -5.92 -2.78 -19.83
N ILE A 78 -6.15 -2.54 -21.14
CA ILE A 78 -7.49 -2.24 -21.67
C ILE A 78 -8.42 -3.44 -21.50
N LEU A 79 -7.96 -4.66 -21.79
CA LEU A 79 -8.75 -5.89 -21.65
C LEU A 79 -9.09 -6.16 -20.18
N GLY A 80 -8.12 -6.07 -19.26
CA GLY A 80 -8.38 -6.25 -17.83
C GLY A 80 -9.32 -5.18 -17.26
N LYS A 81 -9.25 -3.93 -17.74
CA LYS A 81 -10.22 -2.89 -17.37
C LYS A 81 -11.63 -3.24 -17.84
N LYS A 82 -11.79 -3.68 -19.09
CA LYS A 82 -13.08 -4.09 -19.65
C LYS A 82 -13.67 -5.28 -18.90
N GLU A 83 -12.88 -6.30 -18.61
CA GLU A 83 -13.30 -7.46 -17.82
C GLU A 83 -13.81 -7.04 -16.44
N ARG A 84 -13.07 -6.15 -15.75
CA ARG A 84 -13.50 -5.60 -14.46
C ARG A 84 -14.84 -4.87 -14.57
N GLN A 85 -15.04 -4.07 -15.62
CA GLN A 85 -16.31 -3.37 -15.84
C GLN A 85 -17.47 -4.32 -16.16
N ARG A 86 -17.23 -5.40 -16.91
CA ARG A 86 -18.22 -6.46 -17.16
C ARG A 86 -18.65 -7.14 -15.85
N LYS A 87 -17.69 -7.48 -14.97
CA LYS A 87 -17.97 -8.04 -13.63
C LYS A 87 -18.78 -7.09 -12.74
N GLN A 88 -18.68 -5.78 -12.97
CA GLN A 88 -19.47 -4.76 -12.28
C GLN A 88 -20.85 -4.53 -12.91
N GLY A 89 -21.25 -5.31 -13.92
CA GLY A 89 -22.53 -5.17 -14.61
C GLY A 89 -22.64 -3.91 -15.48
N LYS A 90 -21.52 -3.25 -15.80
CA LYS A 90 -21.53 -2.06 -16.66
C LYS A 90 -21.61 -2.47 -18.12
N GLU A 91 -22.21 -1.61 -18.94
CA GLU A 91 -22.14 -1.76 -20.38
C GLU A 91 -20.69 -1.55 -20.86
N VAL A 92 -20.15 -2.52 -21.59
CA VAL A 92 -18.74 -2.52 -22.03
C VAL A 92 -18.65 -2.92 -23.50
N ALA A 93 -17.93 -2.14 -24.28
CA ALA A 93 -17.69 -2.42 -25.70
C ALA A 93 -16.99 -3.79 -25.93
N ARG A 94 -17.38 -4.46 -27.02
CA ARG A 94 -16.80 -5.74 -27.46
C ARG A 94 -15.28 -5.65 -27.65
N ASP A 95 -14.61 -6.79 -27.50
CA ASP A 95 -13.16 -6.88 -27.73
C ASP A 95 -12.87 -6.98 -29.22
N SER A 96 -11.85 -6.25 -29.67
CA SER A 96 -11.44 -6.22 -31.08
C SER A 96 -9.93 -6.40 -31.20
N LYS A 97 -9.50 -6.96 -32.33
CA LYS A 97 -8.08 -7.12 -32.70
C LYS A 97 -7.30 -5.79 -32.66
N TYR A 98 -8.00 -4.67 -32.84
CA TYR A 98 -7.43 -3.32 -32.91
C TYR A 98 -7.37 -2.60 -31.55
N SER A 99 -7.77 -3.26 -30.45
CA SER A 99 -7.72 -2.68 -29.10
C SER A 99 -6.30 -2.27 -28.71
N GLY A 100 -6.11 -1.03 -28.28
CA GLY A 100 -4.80 -0.49 -27.88
C GLY A 100 -3.85 -0.17 -29.04
N ARG A 101 -4.26 -0.32 -30.30
CA ARG A 101 -3.40 0.01 -31.45
C ARG A 101 -3.35 1.53 -31.69
N LYS A 102 -2.15 2.06 -31.97
CA LYS A 102 -1.96 3.46 -32.37
C LYS A 102 -2.78 3.75 -33.62
N ARG A 103 -3.63 4.78 -33.57
CA ARG A 103 -4.44 5.22 -34.73
C ARG A 103 -3.54 6.01 -35.68
N ARG A 104 -3.71 5.80 -36.99
CA ARG A 104 -3.06 6.64 -38.00
C ARG A 104 -3.65 8.05 -37.91
N ILE A 105 -2.78 9.05 -38.04
CA ILE A 105 -3.18 10.46 -38.04
C ILE A 105 -3.81 10.71 -39.42
N LYS A 106 -5.07 11.17 -39.46
CA LYS A 106 -5.84 11.35 -40.70
C LYS A 106 -5.52 12.68 -41.40
N PHE A 107 -5.05 13.66 -40.63
CA PHE A 107 -4.65 14.98 -41.08
C PHE A 107 -3.28 15.26 -40.46
N ALA A 108 -2.24 14.68 -41.06
CA ALA A 108 -0.86 15.04 -40.77
C ALA A 108 -0.36 15.92 -41.91
#